data_AF-U3TPN5-F1
#
_entry.id   AF-U3TPN5-F1
#
_cell.length_a   1.000
_cell.length_b   1.000
_cell.length_c   1.000
_cell.angle_alpha   90.00
_cell.angle_beta   90.00
_cell.angle_gamma   90.00
#
_symmetry.space_group_name_H-M   'P 1'
#
loop_
_entity.id
_entity.type
_entity.pdbx_description
1 polymer ?
#
loop_
_entity_poly.entity_id
_entity_poly.type
_entity_poly.pdbx_seq_one_letter_code
_entity_poly.pdbx_strand_id
1 'polypeptide(L)'
;MITLLHGDNVLLRCEQAEQQLLPHQPWAFPGEWAIEAQVSGSCQDFNIMTRRDDWRAAVSVEQQAVSSLHGVTYVLAGSWRSRAGETLQPQQGMWWLQEQQQLVPQTAEASLLFIALSRVP
;
A
#
# COMPACT_ATOMS: atom_id res chain seq x y z
N MET A 1 -8.21 3.34 -0.09
CA MET A 1 -6.93 3.92 -0.53
C MET A 1 -6.44 3.12 -1.71
N ILE A 2 -5.92 3.80 -2.72
CA ILE A 2 -5.38 3.21 -3.94
C ILE A 2 -3.95 3.70 -4.17
N THR A 3 -3.08 2.83 -4.68
CA THR A 3 -1.70 3.15 -5.08
C THR A 3 -1.45 2.59 -6.47
N LEU A 4 -1.04 3.40 -7.43
CA LEU A 4 -0.60 2.91 -8.75
C LEU A 4 0.74 2.19 -8.60
N LEU A 5 0.80 0.91 -8.98
CA LEU A 5 2.01 0.09 -8.91
C LEU A 5 2.83 0.22 -10.20
N HIS A 6 2.20 0.02 -11.35
CA HIS A 6 2.85 0.18 -12.65
C HIS A 6 1.84 0.46 -13.75
N GLY A 7 2.38 0.83 -14.90
CA GLY A 7 1.63 1.04 -16.13
C GLY A 7 1.29 2.51 -16.37
N ASP A 8 0.28 2.72 -17.19
CA ASP A 8 -0.06 4.02 -17.73
C ASP A 8 -0.77 4.92 -16.70
N ASN A 9 -0.90 6.20 -17.06
CA ASN A 9 -1.56 7.19 -16.22
C ASN A 9 -3.01 6.81 -15.95
N VAL A 10 -3.42 6.95 -14.69
CA VAL A 10 -4.81 6.81 -14.24
C VAL A 10 -5.28 8.15 -13.70
N LEU A 11 -6.40 8.64 -14.21
CA LEU A 11 -7.09 9.81 -13.69
C LEU A 11 -8.38 9.37 -12.99
N LEU A 12 -8.47 9.65 -11.70
CA LEU A 12 -9.68 9.41 -10.91
C LEU A 12 -10.50 10.69 -10.83
N ARG A 13 -11.80 10.59 -11.12
CA ARG A 13 -12.74 11.71 -11.10
C ARG A 13 -13.99 11.37 -10.31
N CYS A 14 -14.46 12.33 -9.55
CA CYS A 14 -15.78 12.32 -8.92
C CYS A 14 -16.25 13.77 -8.76
N GLU A 15 -17.44 13.96 -8.20
CA GLU A 15 -17.97 15.29 -7.93
C GLU A 15 -17.07 16.10 -6.97
N GLN A 16 -16.41 15.43 -6.02
CA GLN A 16 -15.64 16.06 -4.95
C GLN A 16 -14.15 16.24 -5.29
N ALA A 17 -13.61 15.49 -6.26
CA ALA A 17 -12.17 15.45 -6.52
C ALA A 17 -11.84 14.98 -7.94
N GLU A 18 -10.72 15.49 -8.45
CA GLU A 18 -10.01 15.00 -9.63
C GLU A 18 -8.56 14.74 -9.22
N GLN A 19 -8.10 13.49 -9.36
CA GLN A 19 -6.78 13.05 -8.90
C GLN A 19 -6.10 12.22 -9.97
N GLN A 20 -4.95 12.70 -10.45
CA GLN A 20 -4.03 11.87 -11.22
C GLN A 20 -3.21 10.98 -10.28
N LEU A 21 -3.22 9.67 -10.51
CA LEU A 21 -2.38 8.74 -9.77
C LEU A 21 -0.95 8.80 -10.31
N LEU A 22 0.00 8.99 -9.40
CA LEU A 22 1.43 8.86 -9.68
C LEU A 22 1.94 7.52 -9.14
N PRO A 23 2.91 6.87 -9.82
CA PRO A 23 3.46 5.61 -9.37
C PRO A 23 3.95 5.68 -7.91
N HIS A 24 3.55 4.69 -7.13
CA HIS A 24 3.91 4.52 -5.73
C HIS A 24 3.50 5.70 -4.82
N GLN A 25 2.50 6.49 -5.22
CA GLN A 25 1.92 7.54 -4.37
C GLN A 25 0.51 7.11 -3.93
N PRO A 26 0.35 6.69 -2.66
CA PRO A 26 -0.96 6.31 -2.15
C PRO A 26 -1.91 7.50 -2.09
N TRP A 27 -3.15 7.31 -2.53
CA TRP A 27 -4.21 8.30 -2.45
C TRP A 27 -5.43 7.77 -1.69
N ALA A 28 -5.84 8.49 -0.66
CA ALA A 28 -6.98 8.16 0.16
C ALA A 28 -8.24 8.86 -0.35
N PHE A 29 -9.33 8.10 -0.42
CA PHE A 29 -10.67 8.61 -0.69
C PHE A 29 -11.69 7.76 0.09
N PRO A 30 -12.84 8.34 0.46
CA PRO A 30 -13.95 7.61 1.06
C PRO A 30 -14.58 6.61 0.09
N GLY A 31 -14.98 5.43 0.58
CA GLY A 31 -15.55 4.37 -0.25
C GLY A 31 -16.94 4.68 -0.82
N GLU A 32 -17.61 5.68 -0.27
CA GLU A 32 -18.90 6.20 -0.75
C GLU A 32 -18.78 7.11 -1.98
N TRP A 33 -17.57 7.56 -2.34
CA TRP A 33 -17.39 8.39 -3.54
C TRP A 33 -17.58 7.54 -4.79
N ALA A 34 -18.45 7.99 -5.68
CA ALA A 34 -18.59 7.42 -7.01
C ALA A 34 -17.41 7.88 -7.89
N ILE A 35 -16.29 7.17 -7.77
CA ILE A 35 -15.08 7.41 -8.55
C ILE A 35 -15.22 6.78 -9.93
N GLU A 36 -15.03 7.59 -10.98
CA GLU A 36 -14.77 7.14 -12.34
C GLU A 36 -13.26 7.13 -12.60
N ALA A 37 -12.74 6.02 -13.13
CA ALA A 37 -11.34 5.89 -13.51
C ALA A 37 -11.18 6.01 -15.03
N GLN A 38 -10.40 6.99 -15.48
CA GLN A 38 -9.97 7.11 -16.86
C GLN A 38 -8.55 6.54 -16.99
N VAL A 39 -8.43 5.42 -17.70
CA VAL A 39 -7.17 4.70 -17.89
C VAL A 39 -6.80 4.78 -19.36
N SER A 40 -5.60 5.31 -19.68
CA SER A 40 -5.16 5.46 -21.07
C SER A 40 -4.63 4.15 -21.69
N GLY A 41 -4.33 3.14 -20.89
CA GLY A 41 -3.82 1.84 -21.34
C GLY A 41 -3.90 0.78 -20.24
N SER A 42 -2.80 0.08 -19.96
CA SER A 42 -2.78 -0.98 -18.94
C SER A 42 -2.11 -0.48 -17.67
N CYS A 43 -2.72 -0.74 -16.52
CA CYS A 43 -2.16 -0.41 -15.23
C CYS A 43 -2.43 -1.52 -14.21
N GLN A 44 -1.61 -1.56 -13.17
CA GLN A 44 -1.90 -2.30 -11.94
C GLN A 44 -1.87 -1.35 -10.76
N ASP A 45 -2.84 -1.51 -9.87
CA ASP A 45 -2.94 -0.77 -8.64
C ASP A 45 -2.93 -1.72 -7.42
N PHE A 46 -2.73 -1.13 -6.26
CA PHE A 46 -2.89 -1.79 -4.96
C PHE A 46 -3.96 -1.07 -4.17
N ASN A 47 -4.95 -1.81 -3.70
CA ASN A 47 -6.08 -1.26 -2.98
C ASN A 47 -6.11 -1.78 -1.53
N ILE A 48 -6.23 -0.84 -0.58
CA ILE A 48 -6.56 -1.13 0.83
C ILE A 48 -7.89 -0.48 1.15
N MET A 49 -8.83 -1.32 1.60
CA MET A 49 -10.14 -0.93 2.09
C MET A 49 -10.26 -1.35 3.54
N THR A 50 -10.68 -0.44 4.41
CA THR A 50 -10.92 -0.70 5.83
C THR A 50 -12.34 -0.32 6.17
N ARG A 51 -12.95 -1.04 7.11
CA ARG A 51 -14.21 -0.63 7.71
C ARG A 51 -13.90 0.51 8.70
N ARG A 52 -14.30 1.73 8.35
CA ARG A 52 -13.90 2.97 9.05
C ARG A 52 -14.20 3.00 10.55
N ASP A 53 -15.22 2.27 10.99
CA ASP A 53 -15.64 2.20 12.40
C ASP A 53 -14.85 1.15 13.20
N ASP A 54 -14.04 0.33 12.54
CA ASP A 54 -13.27 -0.75 13.18
C ASP A 54 -11.77 -0.61 13.04
N TRP A 55 -11.32 -0.09 11.89
CA TRP A 55 -9.92 -0.13 11.48
C TRP A 55 -9.50 1.17 10.81
N ARG A 56 -8.26 1.56 11.07
CA ARG A 56 -7.52 2.59 10.34
C ARG A 56 -6.32 1.97 9.67
N ALA A 57 -6.01 2.45 8.46
CA ALA A 57 -4.81 2.12 7.72
C ALA A 57 -3.93 3.36 7.57
N ALA A 58 -2.72 3.31 8.11
CA ALA A 58 -1.65 4.25 7.78
C ALA A 58 -0.78 3.60 6.70
N VAL A 59 -0.69 4.24 5.54
CA VAL A 59 -0.02 3.68 4.36
C VAL A 59 1.13 4.59 3.97
N SER A 60 2.29 4.00 3.72
CA SER A 60 3.49 4.70 3.30
C SER A 60 4.32 3.85 2.34
N VAL A 61 5.22 4.51 1.61
CA VAL A 61 6.27 3.85 0.84
C VAL A 61 7.59 4.04 1.56
N GLU A 62 8.23 2.93 1.92
CA GLU A 62 9.31 2.90 2.91
C GLU A 62 10.55 2.27 2.30
N GLN A 63 11.70 2.86 2.63
CA GLN A 63 13.04 2.39 2.23
C GLN A 63 13.88 1.99 3.44
N GLN A 64 13.30 2.08 4.64
CA GLN A 64 13.94 1.77 5.92
C GLN A 64 13.17 0.67 6.65
N ALA A 65 13.75 0.15 7.73
CA ALA A 65 13.08 -0.86 8.53
C ALA A 65 11.77 -0.32 9.13
N VAL A 66 10.71 -1.11 9.03
CA VAL A 66 9.37 -0.77 9.52
C VAL A 66 8.85 -1.85 10.45
N SER A 67 7.91 -1.49 11.33
CA SER A 67 7.30 -2.44 12.25
C SER A 67 5.88 -2.03 12.62
N SER A 68 4.99 -3.02 12.80
CA SER A 68 3.65 -2.81 13.35
C SER A 68 3.10 -4.11 13.94
N LEU A 69 2.08 -3.98 14.81
CA LEU A 69 1.36 -5.11 15.40
C LEU A 69 0.35 -5.76 14.43
N HIS A 70 -0.17 -4.97 13.50
CA HIS A 70 -1.05 -5.41 12.43
C HIS A 70 -0.61 -4.72 11.16
N GLY A 71 -0.68 -5.42 10.04
CA GLY A 71 -0.34 -4.78 8.79
C GLY A 71 -0.45 -5.66 7.58
N VAL A 72 -0.28 -4.99 6.46
CA VAL A 72 -0.14 -5.57 5.14
C VAL A 72 1.09 -4.92 4.52
N THR A 73 1.81 -5.67 3.70
CA THR A 73 2.94 -5.14 2.97
C THR A 73 2.95 -5.67 1.55
N TYR A 74 3.54 -4.89 0.65
CA TYR A 74 3.80 -5.31 -0.72
C TYR A 74 5.16 -4.77 -1.18
N VAL A 75 6.03 -5.64 -1.68
CA VAL A 75 7.38 -5.26 -2.11
C VAL A 75 7.30 -4.62 -3.49
N LEU A 76 7.67 -3.34 -3.56
CA LEU A 76 7.72 -2.58 -4.81
C LEU A 76 9.05 -2.82 -5.54
N ALA A 77 10.16 -2.85 -4.80
CA ALA A 77 11.50 -3.08 -5.34
C ALA A 77 12.46 -3.68 -4.31
N GLY A 78 13.54 -4.27 -4.80
CA GLY A 78 14.56 -4.92 -3.98
C GLY A 78 14.03 -6.14 -3.20
N SER A 79 14.73 -6.51 -2.13
CA SER A 79 14.28 -7.60 -1.26
C SER A 79 14.18 -7.16 0.20
N TRP A 80 13.25 -7.77 0.92
CA TRP A 80 12.94 -7.47 2.31
C TRP A 80 12.93 -8.73 3.14
N ARG A 81 13.36 -8.64 4.39
CA ARG A 81 13.33 -9.78 5.32
C ARG A 81 12.35 -9.54 6.45
N SER A 82 11.47 -10.52 6.69
CA SER A 82 10.56 -10.53 7.83
C SER A 82 11.29 -10.91 9.12
N ARG A 83 10.65 -10.67 10.26
CA ARG A 83 11.17 -11.06 11.57
C ARG A 83 11.38 -12.57 11.69
N ALA A 84 10.52 -13.36 11.04
CA ALA A 84 10.64 -14.83 10.99
C ALA A 84 11.78 -15.32 10.08
N GLY A 85 12.47 -14.42 9.37
CA GLY A 85 13.57 -14.73 8.46
C GLY A 85 13.15 -14.98 7.02
N GLU A 86 11.85 -14.88 6.71
CA GLU A 86 11.34 -15.03 5.34
C GLU A 86 11.81 -13.85 4.48
N THR A 87 12.21 -14.13 3.24
CA THR A 87 12.61 -13.09 2.29
C THR A 87 11.49 -12.85 1.29
N LEU A 88 10.99 -11.62 1.23
CA LEU A 88 10.01 -11.15 0.28
C LEU A 88 10.73 -10.49 -0.91
N GLN A 89 10.32 -10.88 -2.12
CA GLN A 89 10.79 -10.38 -3.41
C GLN A 89 9.77 -9.42 -4.03
N PRO A 90 10.14 -8.65 -5.08
CA PRO A 90 9.19 -7.75 -5.74
C PRO A 90 7.92 -8.47 -6.17
N GLN A 91 6.80 -7.77 -6.05
CA GLN A 91 5.44 -8.28 -6.31
C GLN A 91 4.94 -9.34 -5.32
N GLN A 92 5.67 -9.59 -4.25
CA GLN A 92 5.18 -10.39 -3.12
C GLN A 92 4.68 -9.50 -2.00
N GLY A 93 3.76 -10.04 -1.20
CA GLY A 93 3.22 -9.38 -0.04
C GLY A 93 3.06 -10.33 1.13
N MET A 94 2.83 -9.75 2.30
CA MET A 94 2.58 -10.44 3.56
C MET A 94 1.56 -9.65 4.35
N TRP A 95 0.76 -10.34 5.17
CA TRP A 95 -0.13 -9.71 6.13
C TRP A 95 0.01 -10.38 7.49
N TRP A 96 -0.29 -9.64 8.55
CA TRP A 96 -0.20 -10.12 9.93
C TRP A 96 -1.23 -9.43 10.81
N LEU A 97 -1.67 -10.13 11.85
CA LEU A 97 -2.59 -9.63 12.86
C LEU A 97 -2.16 -10.11 14.25
N GLN A 98 -2.20 -9.21 15.24
CA GLN A 98 -1.91 -9.51 16.65
C GLN A 98 -0.50 -10.07 16.85
N GLU A 99 0.43 -9.71 15.97
CA GLU A 99 1.81 -10.18 15.99
C GLU A 99 2.73 -9.04 15.62
N GLN A 100 3.68 -8.70 16.50
CA GLN A 100 4.66 -7.66 16.20
C GLN A 100 5.59 -8.14 15.10
N GLN A 101 5.40 -7.61 13.89
CA GLN A 101 6.25 -7.85 12.74
C GLN A 101 7.21 -6.70 12.50
N GLN A 102 8.37 -7.04 11.96
CA GLN A 102 9.38 -6.12 11.49
C GLN A 102 9.80 -6.55 10.08
N LEU A 103 9.92 -5.59 9.18
CA LEU A 103 10.43 -5.80 7.83
C LEU A 103 11.68 -4.94 7.64
N VAL A 104 12.76 -5.54 7.17
CA VAL A 104 14.06 -4.89 7.01
C VAL A 104 14.51 -4.97 5.56
N PRO A 105 14.89 -3.85 4.91
CA PRO A 105 15.42 -3.87 3.55
C PRO A 105 16.72 -4.67 3.51
N GLN A 106 16.90 -5.50 2.48
CA GLN A 106 18.12 -6.29 2.28
C GLN A 106 18.99 -5.77 1.13
N THR A 107 18.44 -4.86 0.30
CA THR A 107 19.15 -4.24 -0.82
C THR A 107 19.02 -2.72 -0.78
N ALA A 108 19.89 -2.01 -1.52
CA ALA A 108 19.96 -0.54 -1.47
C ALA A 108 18.77 0.13 -2.17
N GLU A 109 18.21 -0.55 -3.18
CA GLU A 109 17.04 -0.14 -3.96
C GLU A 109 15.71 -0.61 -3.37
N ALA A 110 15.75 -1.18 -2.16
CA ALA A 110 14.58 -1.74 -1.50
C ALA A 110 13.49 -0.67 -1.25
N SER A 111 12.28 -0.96 -1.73
CA SER A 111 11.11 -0.11 -1.56
C SER A 111 9.89 -0.95 -1.24
N LEU A 112 9.13 -0.55 -0.23
CA LEU A 112 8.03 -1.30 0.33
C LEU A 112 6.79 -0.43 0.44
N LEU A 113 5.67 -0.88 -0.10
CA LEU A 113 4.37 -0.34 0.26
C LEU A 113 3.98 -0.97 1.60
N PHE A 114 4.09 -0.18 2.68
CA PHE A 114 3.83 -0.62 4.04
C PHE A 114 2.49 -0.06 4.53
N ILE A 115 1.66 -0.92 5.11
CA ILE A 115 0.37 -0.56 5.67
C ILE A 115 0.31 -0.99 7.13
N ALA A 116 0.42 -0.02 8.04
CA ALA A 116 0.16 -0.24 9.45
C ALA A 116 -1.34 -0.16 9.72
N LEU A 117 -1.91 -1.24 10.27
CA LEU A 117 -3.31 -1.32 10.65
C LEU A 117 -3.46 -1.10 12.16
N SER A 118 -4.50 -0.35 12.56
CA SER A 118 -4.85 -0.14 13.96
C SER A 118 -6.36 -0.20 14.16
N ARG A 119 -6.81 -0.74 15.29
CA ARG A 119 -8.22 -0.69 15.67
C ARG A 119 -8.63 0.75 15.97
N VAL A 120 -9.85 1.11 15.58
CA VAL A 120 -10.47 2.35 16.07
C VAL A 120 -10.99 2.08 17.48
N PRO A 121 -10.70 2.97 18.46
CA PRO A 121 -11.25 2.87 19.81
C PRO A 121 -12.77 2.93 19.85
#